data_AF-A0A6G3Z5X0-F1
#
_entry.id   AF-A0A6G3Z5X0-F1
#
_cell.length_a   1.000
_cell.length_b   1.000
_cell.length_c   1.000
_cell.angle_alpha   90.00
_cell.angle_beta   90.00
_cell.angle_gamma   90.00
#
_symmetry.space_group_name_H-M   'P 1'
#
loop_
_entity.id
_entity.type
_entity.pdbx_description
1 polymer ?
#
loop_
_entity_poly.entity_id
_entity_poly.type
_entity_poly.pdbx_seq_one_letter_code
_entity_poly.pdbx_strand_id
1 'polypeptide(L)'
;MTTSSPFTTAERFESLKAAALGGLCAGITSLGLLSGSRLLTQGTLTLRVDSVMSLAGLTLLVNVEIAALSGALFALTYRYAVRQDKNLQLKAGVVLAFTLVRGL
;
A
#
# COMPACT_ATOMS: atom_id res chain seq x y z
N MET A 1 -16.33 21.47 27.25
CA MET A 1 -16.53 21.12 25.82
C MET A 1 -15.98 19.72 25.61
N THR A 2 -16.83 18.69 25.64
CA THR A 2 -16.42 17.33 25.31
C THR A 2 -16.34 17.24 23.79
N THR A 3 -15.12 17.15 23.25
CA THR A 3 -14.90 17.00 21.81
C THR A 3 -15.36 15.61 21.38
N SER A 4 -16.63 15.48 20.97
CA SER A 4 -17.07 14.30 20.25
C SER A 4 -16.22 14.17 18.98
N SER A 5 -15.65 12.99 18.77
CA SER A 5 -14.91 12.70 17.54
C SER A 5 -15.80 12.98 16.32
N PRO A 6 -15.29 13.67 15.27
CA PRO A 6 -16.07 13.89 14.05
C PRO A 6 -16.40 12.59 13.32
N PHE A 7 -15.62 11.53 13.56
CA PHE A 7 -15.85 10.19 13.03
C PHE A 7 -16.59 9.30 14.01
N THR A 8 -17.66 8.67 13.55
CA THR A 8 -18.36 7.62 14.32
C THR A 8 -17.54 6.33 14.37
N THR A 9 -17.77 5.48 15.37
CA THR A 9 -17.07 4.19 15.52
C THR A 9 -17.22 3.29 14.28
N ALA A 10 -18.39 3.35 13.63
CA ALA A 10 -18.64 2.60 12.39
C ALA A 10 -17.73 3.07 11.24
N GLU A 11 -17.56 4.37 11.05
CA GLU A 11 -16.69 4.93 10.00
C GLU A 11 -15.22 4.57 10.22
N ARG A 12 -14.78 4.57 11.49
CA ARG A 12 -13.42 4.14 11.85
C ARG A 12 -13.19 2.69 11.44
N PHE A 13 -14.14 1.80 11.70
CA PHE A 13 -14.03 0.39 11.33
C PHE A 13 -14.03 0.18 9.82
N GLU A 14 -14.88 0.90 9.09
CA GLU A 14 -14.88 0.80 7.64
C GLU A 14 -13.61 1.34 6.99
N SER A 15 -13.01 2.38 7.57
CA SER A 15 -11.72 2.92 7.13
C SER A 15 -10.57 1.98 7.46
N LEU A 16 -10.57 1.35 8.64
CA LEU A 16 -9.60 0.31 8.97
C LEU A 16 -9.67 -0.86 7.97
N LYS A 17 -10.89 -1.29 7.60
CA LYS A 17 -11.09 -2.32 6.59
C LYS A 17 -10.57 -1.90 5.22
N ALA A 18 -10.85 -0.67 4.80
CA ALA A 18 -10.34 -0.14 3.52
C ALA A 18 -8.80 -0.09 3.50
N ALA A 19 -8.20 0.40 4.58
CA ALA A 19 -6.75 0.43 4.75
C ALA A 19 -6.14 -0.97 4.69
N ALA A 20 -6.71 -1.94 5.42
CA ALA A 20 -6.24 -3.32 5.45
C ALA A 20 -6.28 -3.97 4.06
N LEU A 21 -7.41 -3.83 3.34
CA LEU A 21 -7.53 -4.37 1.98
C LEU A 21 -6.56 -3.71 0.99
N GLY A 22 -6.43 -2.38 1.05
CA GLY A 22 -5.50 -1.64 0.20
C GLY A 22 -4.04 -2.02 0.44
N GLY A 23 -3.66 -2.12 1.71
CA GLY A 23 -2.31 -2.50 2.10
C GLY A 23 -1.97 -3.94 1.76
N LEU A 24 -2.91 -4.89 1.95
CA LEU A 24 -2.71 -6.28 1.55
C LEU A 24 -2.56 -6.40 0.02
N CYS A 25 -3.41 -5.75 -0.77
CA CYS A 25 -3.27 -5.78 -2.23
C CYS A 25 -1.92 -5.21 -2.70
N ALA A 26 -1.50 -4.05 -2.17
CA ALA A 26 -0.22 -3.45 -2.52
C ALA A 26 0.98 -4.28 -2.00
N GLY A 27 0.87 -4.83 -0.80
CA GLY A 27 1.86 -5.73 -0.21
C GLY A 27 2.06 -6.99 -1.05
N ILE A 28 0.98 -7.68 -1.43
CA ILE A 28 1.03 -8.89 -2.27
C ILE A 28 1.60 -8.56 -3.66
N THR A 29 1.18 -7.44 -4.25
CA THR A 29 1.66 -7.01 -5.56
C THR A 29 3.16 -6.70 -5.53
N SER A 30 3.62 -5.95 -4.53
CA SER A 30 5.04 -5.62 -4.35
C SER A 30 5.88 -6.85 -4.02
N LEU A 31 5.37 -7.76 -3.19
CA LEU A 31 6.03 -9.02 -2.88
C LEU A 31 6.21 -9.88 -4.14
N GLY A 32 5.16 -10.02 -4.95
CA GLY A 32 5.21 -10.75 -6.21
C GLY A 32 6.20 -10.12 -7.20
N LEU A 33 6.16 -8.80 -7.35
CA LEU A 33 7.05 -8.07 -8.26
C LEU A 33 8.52 -8.15 -7.84
N LEU A 34 8.82 -7.93 -6.56
CA LEU A 34 10.17 -7.98 -6.02
C LEU A 34 10.74 -9.40 -5.99
N SER A 35 9.90 -10.41 -5.73
CA SER A 35 10.33 -11.80 -5.81
C SER A 35 10.57 -12.21 -7.25
N GLY A 36 9.68 -11.82 -8.18
CA GLY A 36 9.83 -12.06 -9.60
C GLY A 36 11.08 -11.39 -10.21
N SER A 37 11.36 -10.14 -9.83
CA SER A 37 12.57 -9.44 -10.31
C SER A 37 13.85 -10.12 -9.83
N ARG A 38 13.88 -10.65 -8.61
CA ARG A 38 15.02 -11.45 -8.11
C ARG A 38 15.19 -12.76 -8.88
N LEU A 39 14.11 -13.46 -9.20
CA LEU A 39 14.16 -14.67 -10.03
C LEU A 39 14.73 -14.40 -11.43
N LEU A 40 14.31 -13.29 -12.05
CA LEU A 40 14.80 -12.88 -13.37
C LEU A 40 16.27 -12.43 -13.35
N THR A 41 16.71 -11.77 -12.28
CA THR A 41 18.06 -11.18 -12.19
C THR A 41 19.10 -12.19 -11.73
N GLN A 42 18.76 -13.14 -10.86
CA GLN A 42 19.72 -14.09 -10.27
C GLN A 42 19.68 -15.50 -10.90
N GLY A 43 18.68 -15.80 -11.73
CA GLY A 43 18.48 -17.13 -12.30
C GLY A 43 17.93 -18.15 -11.30
N THR A 44 17.35 -19.24 -11.82
CA THR A 44 16.55 -20.24 -11.07
C THR A 44 17.32 -21.00 -9.98
N LEU A 45 18.66 -20.94 -9.95
CA LEU A 45 19.51 -21.84 -9.17
C LEU A 45 20.02 -21.28 -7.83
N THR A 46 19.63 -20.08 -7.41
CA THR A 46 20.06 -19.51 -6.11
C THR A 46 18.91 -18.93 -5.29
N LEU A 47 17.77 -19.63 -5.22
CA LEU A 47 16.81 -19.42 -4.14
C LEU A 47 17.38 -19.93 -2.81
N ARG A 48 18.40 -19.24 -2.29
CA ARG A 48 18.90 -19.48 -0.93
C ARG A 48 17.87 -18.95 0.08
N VAL A 49 17.16 -19.89 0.68
CA VAL A 49 16.21 -19.68 1.79
C VAL A 49 16.87 -19.10 3.05
N ASP A 50 18.20 -19.01 3.10
CA ASP A 50 18.99 -18.31 4.12
C ASP A 50 18.67 -16.80 4.26
N SER A 51 17.91 -16.23 3.32
CA SER A 51 17.86 -14.79 3.11
C SER A 51 16.96 -14.00 4.05
N VAL A 52 16.12 -14.61 4.90
CA VAL A 52 15.20 -13.85 5.79
C VAL A 52 15.96 -13.05 6.85
N MET A 53 17.08 -13.60 7.35
CA MET A 53 17.97 -12.91 8.30
C MET A 53 19.13 -12.16 7.62
N SER A 54 19.21 -12.23 6.28
CA SER A 54 20.19 -11.48 5.50
C SER A 54 19.70 -10.05 5.28
N LEU A 55 20.64 -9.11 5.09
CA LEU A 55 20.34 -7.72 4.71
C LEU A 55 19.43 -7.67 3.46
N ALA A 56 19.56 -8.65 2.56
CA ALA A 56 18.70 -8.78 1.39
C ALA A 56 17.25 -9.17 1.70
N GLY A 57 16.98 -9.91 2.79
CA GLY A 57 15.62 -10.21 3.24
C GLY A 57 15.01 -9.04 4.01
N LEU A 58 15.81 -8.38 4.85
CA LEU A 58 15.34 -7.21 5.60
C LEU A 58 14.94 -6.06 4.65
N THR A 59 15.74 -5.79 3.62
CA THR A 59 15.41 -4.81 2.58
C THR A 59 14.16 -5.19 1.80
N LEU A 60 13.92 -6.48 1.53
CA LEU A 60 12.68 -6.95 0.91
C LEU A 60 11.49 -6.67 1.82
N LEU A 61 11.57 -7.09 3.10
CA LEU A 61 10.50 -6.90 4.08
C LEU A 61 10.14 -5.43 4.23
N VAL A 62 11.13 -4.56 4.41
CA VAL A 62 10.93 -3.10 4.53
C VAL A 62 10.27 -2.54 3.27
N ASN A 63 10.71 -2.94 2.07
CA ASN A 63 10.09 -2.46 0.83
C ASN A 63 8.64 -2.91 0.68
N VAL A 64 8.33 -4.16 1.04
CA VAL A 64 6.96 -4.70 1.05
C VAL A 64 6.10 -3.99 2.08
N GLU A 65 6.63 -3.73 3.28
CA GLU A 65 5.94 -3.01 4.34
C GLU A 65 5.64 -1.56 3.94
N ILE A 66 6.61 -0.84 3.38
CA ILE A 66 6.41 0.52 2.85
C ILE A 66 5.36 0.50 1.73
N ALA A 67 5.39 -0.49 0.84
CA ALA A 67 4.39 -0.62 -0.22
C ALA A 67 2.99 -0.92 0.34
N ALA A 68 2.88 -1.78 1.36
CA ALA A 68 1.64 -2.07 2.05
C ALA A 68 1.09 -0.82 2.77
N LEU A 69 1.91 -0.10 3.51
CA LEU A 69 1.51 1.15 4.16
C LEU A 69 1.06 2.18 3.13
N SER A 70 1.82 2.36 2.05
CA SER A 70 1.47 3.26 0.95
C SER A 70 0.13 2.89 0.30
N GLY A 71 -0.12 1.60 0.04
CA GLY A 71 -1.40 1.11 -0.47
C GLY A 71 -2.56 1.29 0.51
N ALA A 72 -2.31 1.12 1.81
CA ALA A 72 -3.29 1.36 2.86
C ALA A 72 -3.69 2.85 2.92
N LEU A 73 -2.71 3.74 2.90
CA LEU A 73 -2.92 5.18 2.84
C LEU A 73 -3.70 5.59 1.59
N PHE A 74 -3.36 5.03 0.42
CA PHE A 74 -4.09 5.28 -0.82
C PHE A 74 -5.54 4.80 -0.75
N ALA A 75 -5.79 3.61 -0.23
CA ALA A 75 -7.16 3.09 -0.11
C ALA A 75 -8.02 3.94 0.83
N LEU A 76 -7.44 4.48 1.89
CA LEU A 76 -8.10 5.48 2.75
C LEU A 76 -8.40 6.76 1.97
N THR A 77 -7.42 7.33 1.27
CA THR A 77 -7.64 8.55 0.47
C THR A 77 -8.67 8.31 -0.62
N TYR A 78 -8.65 7.15 -1.27
CA TYR A 78 -9.60 6.76 -2.29
C TYR A 78 -11.03 6.70 -1.74
N ARG A 79 -11.22 6.12 -0.54
CA ARG A 79 -12.54 6.06 0.10
C ARG A 79 -13.13 7.46 0.31
N TYR A 80 -12.35 8.40 0.83
CA TYR A 80 -12.84 9.72 1.20
C TYR A 80 -12.81 10.72 0.03
N ALA A 81 -11.67 10.88 -0.63
CA ALA A 81 -11.49 11.87 -1.69
C ALA A 81 -12.04 11.43 -3.05
N VAL A 82 -12.05 10.12 -3.36
CA VAL A 82 -12.53 9.62 -4.66
C VAL A 82 -13.97 9.12 -4.58
N ARG A 83 -14.32 8.33 -3.57
CA ARG A 83 -15.64 7.68 -3.52
C ARG A 83 -16.74 8.58 -2.96
N GLN A 84 -16.45 9.42 -1.96
CA GLN A 84 -17.45 10.30 -1.34
C GLN A 84 -17.58 11.68 -2.00
N ASP A 85 -16.52 12.20 -2.61
CA ASP A 85 -16.57 13.50 -3.30
C ASP A 85 -17.39 13.44 -4.61
N LYS A 86 -17.89 14.57 -5.08
CA LYS A 86 -18.63 14.70 -6.35
C LYS A 86 -17.77 15.29 -7.48
N ASN A 87 -16.70 16.01 -7.16
CA ASN A 87 -15.87 16.72 -8.14
C ASN A 87 -14.93 15.78 -8.89
N LEU A 88 -15.24 15.47 -10.16
CA LEU A 88 -14.45 14.55 -11.00
C LEU A 88 -12.97 14.97 -11.15
N GLN A 89 -12.69 16.27 -11.27
CA GLN A 89 -11.33 16.78 -11.42
C GLN A 89 -10.47 16.54 -10.17
N LEU A 90 -11.05 16.67 -8.97
CA LEU A 90 -10.35 16.39 -7.71
C LEU A 90 -9.99 14.90 -7.62
N LYS A 91 -10.92 14.01 -8.02
CA LYS A 91 -10.70 12.56 -8.02
C LYS A 91 -9.54 12.17 -8.92
N ALA A 92 -9.55 12.67 -10.16
CA ALA A 92 -8.48 12.39 -11.12
C ALA A 92 -7.13 12.93 -10.62
N GLY A 93 -7.12 14.14 -10.04
CA GLY A 93 -5.92 14.76 -9.47
C GLY A 93 -5.33 13.96 -8.32
N VAL A 94 -6.15 13.46 -7.39
CA VAL A 94 -5.69 12.64 -6.25
C VAL A 94 -5.06 11.33 -6.72
N VAL A 95 -5.69 10.65 -7.68
CA VAL A 95 -5.15 9.41 -8.24
C VAL A 95 -3.84 9.68 -8.97
N LEU A 96 -3.79 10.72 -9.82
CA LEU A 96 -2.59 11.10 -10.56
C LEU A 96 -1.44 11.49 -9.64
N ALA A 97 -1.69 12.33 -8.62
CA ALA A 97 -0.66 12.75 -7.69
C ALA A 97 -0.05 11.56 -6.94
N PHE A 98 -0.89 10.62 -6.48
CA PHE A 98 -0.40 9.44 -5.79
C PHE A 98 0.40 8.52 -6.72
N THR A 99 -0.10 8.23 -7.92
CA THR A 99 0.60 7.35 -8.87
C THR A 99 1.90 7.96 -9.38
N LEU A 100 1.93 9.27 -9.59
CA LEU A 100 3.14 9.99 -10.02
C LEU A 100 4.21 10.00 -8.92
N VAL A 101 3.85 10.31 -7.68
CA VAL A 101 4.81 10.27 -6.55
C VAL A 101 5.29 8.86 -6.26
N ARG A 102 4.45 7.84 -6.44
CA ARG A 102 4.82 6.44 -6.22
C ARG A 102 5.62 5.84 -7.37
N GLY A 103 5.39 6.29 -8.59
CA GLY A 103 6.02 5.79 -9.81
C GLY A 103 7.34 6.46 -10.18
N LEU A 104 7.69 7.56 -9.50
CA LEU A 104 8.99 8.25 -9.59
C LEU A 104 10.03 7.54 -8.71
#